data_AF-A0A645F498-F1
#
_entry.id   AF-A0A645F498-F1
#
_cell.length_a   1.000
_cell.length_b   1.000
_cell.length_c   1.000
_cell.angle_alpha   90.00
_cell.angle_beta   90.00
_cell.angle_gamma   90.00
#
_symmetry.space_group_name_H-M   'P 1'
#
loop_
_entity.id
_entity.type
_entity.pdbx_description
1 polymer ?
#
loop_
_entity_poly.entity_id
_entity_poly.type
_entity_poly.pdbx_seq_one_letter_code
_entity_poly.pdbx_strand_id
1 'polypeptide(L)'
;MFAVYLTLYGAWADYIRQAWIFPASFAGERGERGNLAILFGCLFPFRSVFLLFPLATLGLLGWVGLRLFRRRDDREALLLAAVLIAGLASWHQYFPVPCIRHFYWAGIPMFGAFLLVLQLLWRSRWRKAVRIPLFVLLLAWPAWAAGERAAGAAERIASIPQRRCSSLPGVRGILMEGELEAAYFSAVERAIRRIPREYAGRMFLNLTPHALFCCFFADRPGFRPMYVNWKNGVYPDYAEKASEAVREFRPLIMSVAPEPFRGYCPVGGFPESEPYYYLSIPPE
;
A
#
# COMPACT_ATOMS: atom_id res chain seq x y z
N MET A 1 -2.78 20.51 -13.05
CA MET A 1 -3.27 20.65 -11.66
C MET A 1 -2.26 20.15 -10.62
N PHE A 2 -1.75 18.92 -10.71
CA PHE A 2 -0.82 18.39 -9.69
C PHE A 2 0.48 19.19 -9.54
N ALA A 3 1.20 19.47 -10.64
CA ALA A 3 2.42 20.29 -10.59
C ALA A 3 2.18 21.73 -10.07
N VAL A 4 0.99 22.29 -10.35
CA VAL A 4 0.59 23.61 -9.83
C VAL A 4 0.42 23.56 -8.32
N TYR A 5 -0.24 22.52 -7.80
CA TYR A 5 -0.35 22.28 -6.35
C TYR A 5 1.04 22.16 -5.70
N LEU A 6 1.94 21.33 -6.25
CA LEU A 6 3.29 21.17 -5.71
C LEU A 6 4.07 22.49 -5.66
N THR A 7 3.90 23.33 -6.67
CA THR A 7 4.58 24.63 -6.75
C THR A 7 4.01 25.64 -5.76
N LEU A 8 2.68 25.78 -5.69
CA LEU A 8 2.01 26.75 -4.80
C LEU A 8 2.27 26.48 -3.32
N TYR A 9 2.40 25.21 -2.94
CA TYR A 9 2.61 24.81 -1.54
C TYR A 9 4.07 24.44 -1.23
N GLY A 10 5.01 24.66 -2.16
CA GLY A 10 6.43 24.32 -1.97
C GLY A 10 6.69 22.82 -1.73
N ALA A 11 5.77 21.95 -2.14
CA ALA A 11 5.77 20.52 -1.80
C ALA A 11 6.63 19.65 -2.74
N TRP A 12 7.43 20.26 -3.63
CA TRP A 12 8.29 19.54 -4.57
C TRP A 12 9.32 18.65 -3.87
N ALA A 13 9.96 19.14 -2.81
CA ALA A 13 10.94 18.37 -2.06
C ALA A 13 10.31 17.13 -1.42
N ASP A 14 9.14 17.28 -0.80
CA ASP A 14 8.43 16.16 -0.18
C ASP A 14 7.87 15.19 -1.22
N TYR A 15 7.40 15.70 -2.36
CA TYR A 15 7.00 14.85 -3.48
C TYR A 15 8.17 14.00 -3.98
N ILE A 16 9.35 14.59 -4.20
CA ILE A 16 10.55 13.85 -4.64
C ILE A 16 10.94 12.81 -3.59
N ARG A 17 10.94 13.16 -2.30
CA ARG A 17 11.21 12.22 -1.20
C ARG A 17 10.23 11.06 -1.21
N GLN A 18 8.93 11.32 -1.32
CA GLN A 18 7.90 10.28 -1.30
C GLN A 18 7.84 9.45 -2.59
N ALA A 19 8.18 10.03 -3.74
CA ALA A 19 8.13 9.35 -5.03
C ALA A 19 9.38 8.50 -5.31
N TRP A 20 10.54 8.86 -4.75
CA TRP A 20 11.81 8.22 -5.08
C TRP A 20 12.56 7.68 -3.87
N ILE A 21 12.76 8.51 -2.84
CA ILE A 21 13.53 8.11 -1.65
C ILE A 21 12.76 7.09 -0.82
N PHE A 22 11.47 7.30 -0.61
CA PHE A 22 10.64 6.38 0.15
C PHE A 22 10.56 5.00 -0.51
N PRO A 23 10.24 4.84 -1.82
CA PRO A 23 10.29 3.54 -2.47
C PRO A 23 11.68 2.89 -2.43
N ALA A 24 12.76 3.66 -2.58
CA ALA A 24 14.13 3.14 -2.50
C ALA A 24 14.53 2.69 -1.08
N SER A 25 14.16 3.44 -0.05
CA SER A 25 14.37 3.08 1.36
C SER A 25 13.55 1.84 1.73
N PHE A 26 12.28 1.82 1.32
CA PHE A 26 11.38 0.68 1.51
C PHE A 26 11.87 -0.57 0.78
N ALA A 27 12.45 -0.41 -0.41
CA ALA A 27 13.15 -1.47 -1.14
C ALA A 27 14.33 -2.05 -0.37
N GLY A 28 15.12 -1.19 0.29
CA GLY A 28 16.25 -1.61 1.11
C GLY A 28 15.84 -2.38 2.37
N GLU A 29 14.80 -1.92 3.07
CA GLU A 29 14.31 -2.54 4.31
C GLU A 29 13.55 -3.84 4.07
N ARG A 30 12.64 -3.88 3.08
CA ARG A 30 11.84 -5.09 2.78
C ARG A 30 12.48 -6.03 1.78
N GLY A 31 13.40 -5.55 0.95
CA GLY A 31 14.19 -6.36 0.02
C GLY A 31 15.46 -6.94 0.64
N GLU A 32 15.62 -6.86 1.97
CA GLU A 32 16.80 -7.32 2.73
C GLU A 32 18.12 -6.95 2.01
N ARG A 33 18.32 -5.66 1.72
CA ARG A 33 19.54 -5.15 1.06
C ARG A 33 19.92 -5.90 -0.24
N GLY A 34 18.95 -6.17 -1.11
CA GLY A 34 19.23 -6.64 -2.47
C GLY A 34 19.22 -8.16 -2.62
N ASN A 35 18.44 -8.87 -1.80
CA ASN A 35 18.17 -10.28 -2.04
C ASN A 35 17.45 -10.45 -3.40
N LEU A 36 18.18 -10.94 -4.40
CA LEU A 36 17.67 -11.12 -5.76
C LEU A 36 16.39 -11.96 -5.80
N ALA A 37 16.26 -12.96 -4.93
CA ALA A 37 15.04 -13.79 -4.88
C ALA A 37 13.80 -12.96 -4.50
N ILE A 38 13.94 -12.00 -3.58
CA ILE A 38 12.86 -11.09 -3.21
C ILE A 38 12.55 -10.13 -4.36
N LEU A 39 13.58 -9.56 -5.01
CA LEU A 39 13.40 -8.66 -6.15
C LEU A 39 12.70 -9.38 -7.33
N PHE A 40 13.12 -10.62 -7.64
CA PHE A 40 12.46 -11.46 -8.63
C PHE A 40 11.03 -11.81 -8.20
N GLY A 41 10.78 -12.10 -6.92
CA GLY A 41 9.44 -12.34 -6.40
C GLY A 41 8.52 -11.10 -6.47
N CYS A 42 9.09 -9.89 -6.40
CA CYS A 42 8.35 -8.64 -6.59
C CYS A 42 8.01 -8.38 -8.06
N LEU A 43 8.93 -8.67 -8.98
CA LEU A 43 8.70 -8.51 -10.42
C LEU A 43 7.81 -9.61 -10.99
N PHE A 44 7.99 -10.83 -10.52
CA PHE A 44 7.33 -12.04 -10.98
C PHE A 44 6.76 -12.80 -9.78
N PRO A 45 5.52 -12.48 -9.36
CA PRO A 45 4.92 -13.10 -8.20
C PRO A 45 4.47 -14.53 -8.53
N PHE A 46 5.41 -15.49 -8.50
CA PHE A 46 5.20 -16.88 -8.97
C PHE A 46 4.01 -17.61 -8.33
N ARG A 47 3.62 -17.19 -7.12
CA ARG A 47 2.47 -17.75 -6.37
C ARG A 47 1.15 -17.01 -6.64
N SER A 48 1.14 -16.04 -7.55
CA SER A 48 -0.01 -15.18 -7.82
C SER A 48 -0.45 -15.27 -9.27
N VAL A 49 -1.76 -15.26 -9.49
CA VAL A 49 -2.37 -15.14 -10.83
C VAL A 49 -1.84 -13.91 -11.59
N PHE A 50 -1.48 -12.84 -10.87
CA PHE A 50 -0.97 -11.62 -11.48
C PHE A 50 0.35 -11.82 -12.22
N LEU A 51 1.05 -12.97 -12.05
CA LEU A 51 2.20 -13.35 -12.87
C LEU A 51 1.87 -13.39 -14.37
N LEU A 52 0.64 -13.76 -14.73
CA LEU A 52 0.24 -13.91 -16.14
C LEU A 52 0.32 -12.59 -16.92
N PHE A 53 0.10 -11.46 -16.25
CA PHE A 53 0.04 -10.15 -16.89
C PHE A 53 1.41 -9.63 -17.37
N PRO A 54 2.47 -9.55 -16.52
CA PRO A 54 3.80 -9.17 -17.00
C PRO A 54 4.34 -10.20 -17.99
N LEU A 55 4.08 -11.51 -17.83
CA LEU A 55 4.53 -12.52 -18.80
C LEU A 55 3.86 -12.35 -20.17
N ALA A 56 2.54 -12.16 -20.22
CA ALA A 56 1.83 -11.90 -21.46
C ALA A 56 2.30 -10.60 -22.13
N THR A 57 2.52 -9.56 -21.34
CA THR A 57 2.98 -8.25 -21.82
C THR A 57 4.40 -8.31 -22.37
N LEU A 58 5.33 -8.96 -21.67
CA LEU A 58 6.70 -9.16 -22.13
C LEU A 58 6.75 -10.04 -23.39
N GLY A 59 5.96 -11.12 -23.43
CA GLY A 59 5.87 -11.99 -24.60
C GLY A 59 5.35 -11.25 -25.84
N LEU A 60 4.29 -10.45 -25.69
CA LEU A 60 3.78 -9.59 -26.75
C LEU A 60 4.78 -8.50 -27.14
N LEU A 61 5.48 -7.89 -26.19
CA LEU A 61 6.47 -6.86 -26.47
C LEU A 61 7.63 -7.43 -27.28
N GLY A 62 8.09 -8.64 -26.96
CA GLY A 62 9.08 -9.36 -27.77
C GLY A 62 8.59 -9.64 -29.19
N TRP A 63 7.35 -10.13 -29.33
CA TRP A 63 6.73 -10.37 -30.64
C TRP A 63 6.59 -9.09 -31.48
N VAL A 64 6.09 -8.01 -30.88
CA VAL A 64 5.98 -6.69 -31.52
C VAL A 64 7.34 -6.13 -31.87
N GLY A 65 8.33 -6.26 -30.99
CA GLY A 65 9.71 -5.83 -31.25
C GLY A 65 10.31 -6.51 -32.48
N LEU A 66 10.10 -7.82 -32.65
CA LEU A 66 10.51 -8.55 -33.85
C LEU A 66 9.77 -8.08 -35.11
N ARG A 67 8.47 -7.76 -35.01
CA ARG A 67 7.67 -7.21 -36.12
C ARG A 67 8.21 -5.83 -36.54
N LEU A 68 8.47 -4.95 -35.58
CA LEU A 68 9.02 -3.61 -35.81
C LEU A 68 10.47 -3.65 -36.34
N PHE A 69 11.27 -4.62 -35.89
CA PHE A 69 12.62 -4.82 -36.42
C PHE A 69 12.60 -5.13 -37.92
N ARG A 70 11.60 -5.88 -38.39
CA ARG A 70 11.40 -6.22 -39.81
C ARG A 70 10.68 -5.12 -40.60
N ARG A 71 9.76 -4.40 -39.97
CA ARG A 71 8.93 -3.35 -40.58
C ARG A 71 8.78 -2.18 -39.61
N ARG A 72 9.67 -1.19 -39.73
CA ARG A 72 9.78 -0.08 -38.78
C ARG A 72 8.62 0.91 -38.82
N ASP A 73 7.88 0.93 -39.93
CA ASP A 73 6.76 1.83 -40.22
C ASP A 73 5.39 1.25 -39.86
N ASP A 74 5.35 0.08 -39.22
CA ASP A 74 4.13 -0.59 -38.81
C ASP A 74 3.44 0.14 -37.64
N ARG A 75 2.51 1.04 -37.98
CA ARG A 75 1.79 1.90 -37.02
C ARG A 75 1.04 1.11 -35.95
N GLU A 76 0.44 -0.02 -36.30
CA GLU A 76 -0.28 -0.85 -35.33
C GLU A 76 0.69 -1.47 -34.32
N ALA A 77 1.84 -1.96 -34.80
CA ALA A 77 2.87 -2.51 -33.93
C ALA A 77 3.48 -1.43 -33.02
N LEU A 78 3.67 -0.20 -33.51
CA LEU A 78 4.12 0.93 -32.68
C LEU A 78 3.11 1.28 -31.58
N LEU A 79 1.83 1.37 -31.93
CA LEU A 79 0.76 1.64 -30.95
C LEU A 79 0.68 0.54 -29.89
N LEU A 80 0.74 -0.73 -30.31
CA LEU A 80 0.73 -1.85 -29.39
C LEU A 80 1.97 -1.82 -28.48
N ALA A 81 3.17 -1.53 -29.00
CA ALA A 81 4.38 -1.37 -28.19
C ALA A 81 4.22 -0.28 -27.12
N ALA A 82 3.67 0.88 -27.48
CA ALA A 82 3.44 1.98 -26.55
C ALA A 82 2.50 1.58 -25.40
N VAL A 83 1.40 0.89 -25.70
CA VAL A 83 0.45 0.38 -24.68
C VAL A 83 1.12 -0.66 -23.77
N LEU A 84 1.90 -1.60 -24.33
CA LEU A 84 2.61 -2.61 -23.56
C LEU A 84 3.66 -1.99 -22.62
N ILE A 85 4.41 -0.98 -23.10
CA ILE A 85 5.39 -0.24 -22.29
C ILE A 85 4.70 0.53 -21.17
N ALA A 86 3.56 1.18 -21.43
CA ALA A 86 2.77 1.83 -20.39
C ALA A 86 2.31 0.84 -19.32
N GLY A 87 1.92 -0.38 -19.72
CA GLY A 87 1.59 -1.46 -18.79
C GLY A 87 2.76 -1.90 -17.92
N LEU A 88 3.95 -2.09 -18.51
CA LEU A 88 5.16 -2.43 -17.76
C LEU A 88 5.64 -1.29 -16.86
N ALA A 89 5.48 -0.03 -17.28
CA ALA A 89 5.78 1.13 -16.46
C ALA A 89 4.86 1.18 -15.22
N SER A 90 3.56 0.93 -15.40
CA SER A 90 2.62 0.74 -14.29
C SER A 90 3.04 -0.40 -13.35
N TRP A 91 3.53 -1.52 -13.90
CA TRP A 91 4.07 -2.61 -13.09
C TRP A 91 5.26 -2.18 -12.23
N HIS A 92 6.20 -1.46 -12.85
CA HIS A 92 7.42 -1.00 -12.22
C HIS A 92 7.20 0.07 -11.14
N GLN A 93 6.12 0.88 -11.24
CA GLN A 93 5.77 1.88 -10.22
C GLN A 93 5.57 1.30 -8.82
N TYR A 94 5.23 0.02 -8.72
CA TYR A 94 4.97 -0.65 -7.46
C TYR A 94 6.10 -1.59 -7.00
N PHE A 95 7.22 -1.61 -7.73
CA PHE A 95 8.41 -2.35 -7.33
C PHE A 95 9.17 -1.63 -6.21
N PRO A 96 9.76 -2.35 -5.23
CA PRO A 96 9.69 -3.79 -4.97
C PRO A 96 8.75 -4.09 -3.81
N VAL A 97 7.45 -3.81 -3.96
CA VAL A 97 6.46 -4.10 -2.91
C VAL A 97 5.73 -5.41 -3.24
N PRO A 98 6.06 -6.56 -2.60
CA PRO A 98 5.48 -7.85 -2.92
C PRO A 98 4.11 -8.04 -2.27
N CYS A 99 3.15 -7.18 -2.58
CA CYS A 99 1.81 -7.21 -1.99
C CYS A 99 0.75 -7.32 -3.06
N ILE A 100 -0.20 -8.23 -2.84
CA ILE A 100 -1.27 -8.56 -3.78
C ILE A 100 -2.09 -7.35 -4.23
N ARG A 101 -2.29 -6.37 -3.34
CA ARG A 101 -3.02 -5.13 -3.67
C ARG A 101 -2.25 -4.28 -4.69
N HIS A 102 -0.94 -4.23 -4.56
CA HIS A 102 -0.11 -3.51 -5.52
C HIS A 102 -0.09 -4.23 -6.86
N PHE A 103 0.05 -5.56 -6.89
CA PHE A 103 -0.07 -6.33 -8.13
C PHE A 103 -1.40 -6.14 -8.85
N TYR A 104 -2.50 -6.03 -8.10
CA TYR A 104 -3.81 -5.71 -8.66
C TYR A 104 -3.80 -4.38 -9.41
N TRP A 105 -3.44 -3.29 -8.74
CA TRP A 105 -3.42 -1.95 -9.35
C TRP A 105 -2.41 -1.85 -10.50
N ALA A 106 -1.22 -2.40 -10.29
CA ALA A 106 -0.12 -2.38 -11.24
C ALA A 106 -0.44 -3.20 -12.52
N GLY A 107 -1.17 -4.30 -12.37
CA GLY A 107 -1.44 -5.27 -13.41
C GLY A 107 -2.65 -4.96 -14.30
N ILE A 108 -3.58 -4.12 -13.85
CA ILE A 108 -4.80 -3.77 -14.63
C ILE A 108 -4.48 -3.26 -16.04
N PRO A 109 -3.54 -2.33 -16.25
CA PRO A 109 -3.20 -1.86 -17.59
C PRO A 109 -2.69 -2.97 -18.54
N MET A 110 -2.16 -4.06 -18.00
CA MET A 110 -1.67 -5.22 -18.75
C MET A 110 -2.76 -6.26 -19.04
N PHE A 111 -3.96 -6.12 -18.49
CA PHE A 111 -5.06 -7.07 -18.71
C PHE A 111 -5.44 -7.20 -20.20
N GLY A 112 -5.43 -6.09 -20.94
CA GLY A 112 -5.68 -6.11 -22.39
C GLY A 112 -4.63 -6.92 -23.17
N ALA A 113 -3.36 -6.86 -22.75
CA ALA A 113 -2.28 -7.66 -23.33
C ALA A 113 -2.53 -9.16 -23.10
N PHE A 114 -2.96 -9.52 -21.89
CA PHE A 114 -3.33 -10.90 -21.57
C PHE A 114 -4.52 -11.40 -22.43
N LEU A 115 -5.58 -10.58 -22.58
CA LEU A 115 -6.70 -10.93 -23.47
C LEU A 115 -6.27 -11.11 -24.93
N LEU A 116 -5.36 -10.26 -25.42
CA LEU A 116 -4.82 -10.38 -26.77
C LEU A 116 -4.04 -11.69 -26.94
N VAL A 117 -3.23 -12.09 -25.95
CA VAL A 117 -2.55 -13.40 -25.97
C VAL A 117 -3.55 -14.54 -26.06
N LEU A 118 -4.63 -14.51 -25.27
CA LEU A 118 -5.69 -15.52 -25.33
C LEU A 118 -6.35 -15.57 -26.71
N GLN A 119 -6.66 -14.41 -27.30
CA GLN A 119 -7.25 -14.32 -28.63
C GLN A 119 -6.32 -14.87 -29.71
N LEU A 120 -5.03 -14.51 -29.67
CA LEU A 120 -4.01 -15.02 -30.60
C LEU A 120 -3.83 -16.52 -30.45
N LEU A 121 -3.79 -17.03 -29.22
CA LEU A 121 -3.71 -18.45 -28.93
C LEU A 121 -4.91 -19.17 -29.52
N TRP A 122 -6.13 -18.69 -29.29
CA TRP A 122 -7.37 -19.27 -29.80
C TRP A 122 -7.40 -19.34 -31.34
N ARG A 123 -6.96 -18.26 -31.99
CA ARG A 123 -6.89 -18.16 -33.46
C ARG A 123 -5.67 -18.84 -34.08
N SER A 124 -4.72 -19.32 -33.27
CA SER A 124 -3.50 -19.95 -33.77
C SER A 124 -3.79 -21.24 -34.56
N ARG A 125 -2.90 -21.55 -35.50
CA ARG A 125 -2.91 -22.81 -36.27
C ARG A 125 -2.33 -23.99 -35.50
N TRP A 126 -2.01 -23.83 -34.21
CA TRP A 126 -1.48 -24.91 -33.39
C TRP A 126 -2.48 -26.05 -33.31
N ARG A 127 -1.96 -27.29 -33.20
CA ARG A 127 -2.80 -28.49 -33.07
C ARG A 127 -3.76 -28.31 -31.90
N LYS A 128 -5.04 -28.68 -32.08
CA LYS A 128 -6.08 -28.55 -31.06
C LYS A 128 -5.67 -29.17 -29.71
N ALA A 129 -4.98 -30.31 -29.76
CA ALA A 129 -4.46 -31.03 -28.60
C ALA A 129 -3.45 -30.22 -27.75
N VAL A 130 -2.80 -29.20 -28.31
CA VAL A 130 -1.89 -28.30 -27.57
C VAL A 130 -2.60 -27.00 -27.20
N ARG A 131 -3.32 -26.42 -28.16
CA ARG A 131 -3.98 -25.12 -28.00
C ARG A 131 -5.06 -25.15 -26.92
N ILE A 132 -5.90 -26.18 -26.89
CA ILE A 132 -7.03 -26.26 -25.95
C ILE A 132 -6.54 -26.37 -24.51
N PRO A 133 -5.63 -27.31 -24.14
CA PRO A 133 -5.12 -27.37 -22.77
C PRO A 133 -4.42 -26.09 -22.32
N LEU A 134 -3.62 -25.46 -23.19
CA LEU A 134 -2.94 -24.20 -22.84
C LEU A 134 -3.95 -23.07 -22.61
N PHE A 135 -4.98 -22.96 -23.45
CA PHE A 135 -6.04 -21.97 -23.29
C PHE A 135 -6.84 -22.19 -22.00
N VAL A 136 -7.18 -23.45 -21.70
CA VAL A 136 -7.86 -23.82 -20.45
C VAL A 136 -6.97 -23.50 -19.25
N LEU A 137 -5.67 -23.83 -19.28
CA LEU A 137 -4.74 -23.53 -18.19
C LEU A 137 -4.65 -22.02 -17.90
N LEU A 138 -4.53 -21.21 -18.95
CA LEU A 138 -4.44 -19.74 -18.83
C LEU A 138 -5.72 -19.11 -18.29
N LEU A 139 -6.89 -19.74 -18.49
CA LEU A 139 -8.17 -19.25 -17.97
C LEU A 139 -8.54 -19.83 -16.59
N ALA A 140 -8.23 -21.11 -16.36
CA ALA A 140 -8.61 -21.83 -15.14
C ALA A 140 -7.93 -21.23 -13.91
N TRP A 141 -6.66 -20.82 -14.02
CA TRP A 141 -5.95 -20.21 -12.88
C TRP A 141 -6.57 -18.85 -12.47
N PRO A 142 -6.77 -17.86 -13.38
CA PRO A 142 -7.53 -16.67 -13.03
C PRO A 142 -8.94 -16.91 -12.54
N ALA A 143 -9.67 -17.86 -13.15
CA ALA A 143 -11.02 -18.19 -12.73
C ALA A 143 -11.06 -18.74 -11.30
N TRP A 144 -10.15 -19.66 -10.95
CA TRP A 144 -10.01 -20.18 -9.60
C TRP A 144 -9.66 -19.08 -8.60
N ALA A 145 -8.66 -18.26 -8.92
CA ALA A 145 -8.22 -17.16 -8.06
C ALA A 145 -9.30 -16.07 -7.88
N ALA A 146 -10.16 -15.86 -8.88
CA ALA A 146 -11.32 -15.00 -8.78
C ALA A 146 -12.42 -15.65 -7.92
N GLY A 147 -12.63 -16.96 -8.06
CA GLY A 147 -13.57 -17.75 -7.26
C GLY A 147 -13.25 -17.71 -5.77
N GLU A 148 -11.99 -17.94 -5.38
CA GLU A 148 -11.55 -17.84 -3.97
C GLU A 148 -11.79 -16.43 -3.40
N ARG A 149 -11.51 -15.38 -4.18
CA ARG A 149 -11.77 -14.00 -3.76
C ARG A 149 -13.24 -13.69 -3.64
N ALA A 150 -14.06 -14.19 -4.58
CA ALA A 150 -15.50 -14.03 -4.54
C ALA A 150 -16.12 -14.76 -3.34
N ALA A 151 -15.65 -15.97 -3.04
CA ALA A 151 -16.05 -16.72 -1.84
C ALA A 151 -15.69 -15.96 -0.56
N GLY A 152 -14.43 -15.53 -0.41
CA GLY A 152 -14.02 -14.73 0.75
C GLY A 152 -14.76 -13.39 0.85
N ALA A 153 -15.09 -12.75 -0.28
CA ALA A 153 -15.93 -11.56 -0.29
C ALA A 153 -17.37 -11.87 0.15
N ALA A 154 -17.94 -12.98 -0.30
CA ALA A 154 -19.28 -13.41 0.09
C ALA A 154 -19.34 -13.72 1.60
N GLU A 155 -18.34 -14.41 2.16
CA GLU A 155 -18.22 -14.63 3.60
C GLU A 155 -18.11 -13.32 4.39
N ARG A 156 -17.31 -12.37 3.90
CA ARG A 156 -17.19 -11.04 4.49
C ARG A 156 -18.51 -10.28 4.47
N ILE A 157 -19.26 -10.35 3.37
CA ILE A 157 -20.58 -9.72 3.25
C ILE A 157 -21.60 -10.39 4.17
N ALA A 158 -21.62 -11.73 4.19
CA ALA A 158 -22.54 -12.51 5.02
C ALA A 158 -22.33 -12.25 6.53
N SER A 159 -21.11 -11.93 6.94
CA SER A 159 -20.80 -11.58 8.33
C SER A 159 -21.11 -10.14 8.71
N ILE A 160 -21.46 -9.24 7.77
CA ILE A 160 -21.75 -7.82 8.06
C ILE A 160 -22.73 -7.61 9.23
N PRO A 161 -23.87 -8.33 9.32
CA PRO A 161 -24.83 -8.12 10.41
C PRO A 161 -24.26 -8.43 11.80
N GLN A 162 -23.18 -9.22 11.89
CA GLN A 162 -22.53 -9.61 13.13
C GLN A 162 -21.39 -8.66 13.51
N ARG A 163 -21.01 -7.74 12.61
CA ARG A 163 -19.89 -6.82 12.83
C ARG A 163 -20.32 -5.66 13.71
N ARG A 164 -19.45 -5.29 14.63
CA ARG A 164 -19.62 -4.08 15.43
C ARG A 164 -19.14 -2.87 14.63
N CYS A 165 -19.86 -1.76 14.78
CA CYS A 165 -19.50 -0.50 14.14
C CYS A 165 -18.70 0.38 15.11
N SER A 166 -17.62 1.00 14.63
CA SER A 166 -16.83 1.90 15.44
C SER A 166 -17.59 3.21 15.72
N SER A 167 -17.59 3.62 16.99
CA SER A 167 -18.13 4.90 17.47
C SER A 167 -17.11 6.04 17.42
N LEU A 168 -15.82 5.71 17.25
CA LEU A 168 -14.70 6.64 17.41
C LEU A 168 -14.71 7.76 16.36
N PRO A 169 -14.47 9.02 16.75
CA PRO A 169 -14.27 10.12 15.79
C PRO A 169 -13.19 9.77 14.75
N GLY A 170 -13.45 10.12 13.49
CA GLY A 170 -12.57 9.88 12.33
C GLY A 170 -12.50 8.44 11.79
N VAL A 171 -13.05 7.46 12.52
CA VAL A 171 -13.23 6.07 12.03
C VAL A 171 -14.67 5.58 12.22
N ARG A 172 -15.60 6.50 12.51
CA ARG A 172 -17.01 6.19 12.67
C ARG A 172 -17.55 5.50 11.43
N GLY A 173 -18.29 4.42 11.62
CA GLY A 173 -18.85 3.65 10.49
C GLY A 173 -18.00 2.45 10.07
N ILE A 174 -16.73 2.37 10.49
CA ILE A 174 -15.89 1.19 10.20
C ILE A 174 -16.50 -0.04 10.89
N LEU A 175 -16.73 -1.09 10.10
CA LEU A 175 -17.22 -2.38 10.57
C LEU A 175 -16.03 -3.26 10.94
N MET A 176 -15.98 -3.65 12.20
CA MET A 176 -14.91 -4.47 12.77
C MET A 176 -15.17 -5.95 12.52
N GLU A 177 -14.16 -6.64 12.02
CA GLU A 177 -14.14 -8.06 11.70
C GLU A 177 -13.84 -8.87 12.97
N GLY A 178 -14.91 -9.27 13.65
CA GLY A 178 -14.85 -10.12 14.83
C GLY A 178 -14.55 -9.39 16.15
N GLU A 179 -14.51 -10.16 17.23
CA GLU A 179 -14.40 -9.63 18.60
C GLU A 179 -13.02 -9.05 18.94
N LEU A 180 -11.94 -9.58 18.35
CA LEU A 180 -10.58 -9.09 18.60
C LEU A 180 -10.39 -7.66 18.07
N GLU A 181 -10.84 -7.37 16.85
CA GLU A 181 -10.78 -6.02 16.30
C GLU A 181 -11.71 -5.07 17.08
N ALA A 182 -12.90 -5.54 17.47
CA ALA A 182 -13.78 -4.76 18.33
C ALA A 182 -13.17 -4.43 19.68
N ALA A 183 -12.48 -5.38 20.32
CA ALA A 183 -11.77 -5.19 21.57
C ALA A 183 -10.63 -4.17 21.41
N TYR A 184 -9.89 -4.23 20.30
CA TYR A 184 -8.84 -3.27 19.96
C TYR A 184 -9.38 -1.84 19.86
N PHE A 185 -10.41 -1.59 19.05
CA PHE A 185 -11.00 -0.25 18.92
C PHE A 185 -11.62 0.23 20.24
N SER A 186 -12.20 -0.68 21.03
CA SER A 186 -12.70 -0.35 22.36
C SER A 186 -11.58 0.06 23.32
N ALA A 187 -10.40 -0.57 23.24
CA ALA A 187 -9.24 -0.19 24.05
C ALA A 187 -8.70 1.19 23.65
N VAL A 188 -8.63 1.47 22.34
CA VAL A 188 -8.31 2.81 21.81
C VAL A 188 -9.31 3.84 22.33
N GLU A 189 -10.61 3.56 22.27
CA GLU A 189 -11.64 4.46 22.76
C GLU A 189 -11.50 4.76 24.26
N ARG A 190 -11.24 3.74 25.07
CA ARG A 190 -10.95 3.93 26.49
C ARG A 190 -9.73 4.80 26.72
N ALA A 191 -8.66 4.61 25.95
CA ALA A 191 -7.45 5.43 26.09
C ALA A 191 -7.69 6.90 25.70
N ILE A 192 -8.43 7.14 24.60
CA ILE A 192 -8.77 8.50 24.16
C ILE A 192 -9.65 9.20 25.22
N ARG A 193 -10.63 8.48 25.79
CA ARG A 193 -11.50 9.03 26.85
C ARG A 193 -10.76 9.36 28.16
N ARG A 194 -9.57 8.78 28.39
CA ARG A 194 -8.72 9.07 29.55
C ARG A 194 -7.85 10.31 29.36
N ILE A 195 -7.77 10.88 28.15
CA ILE A 195 -7.03 12.13 27.94
C ILE A 195 -7.71 13.24 28.77
N PRO A 196 -6.98 13.92 29.69
CA PRO A 196 -7.53 15.04 30.44
C PRO A 196 -7.97 16.19 29.52
N ARG A 197 -8.99 16.96 29.96
CA ARG A 197 -9.62 17.99 29.11
C ARG A 197 -8.64 19.08 28.70
N GLU A 198 -7.64 19.42 29.52
CA GLU A 198 -6.62 20.41 29.15
C GLU A 198 -5.73 19.97 27.96
N TYR A 199 -5.70 18.67 27.64
CA TYR A 199 -4.96 18.12 26.50
C TYR A 199 -5.84 17.83 25.27
N ALA A 200 -7.15 18.10 25.33
CA ALA A 200 -8.09 17.75 24.27
C ALA A 200 -7.83 18.48 22.94
N GLY A 201 -7.27 19.70 22.99
CA GLY A 201 -6.95 20.50 21.80
C GLY A 201 -5.48 20.44 21.35
N ARG A 202 -4.62 19.70 22.04
CA ARG A 202 -3.19 19.68 21.72
C ARG A 202 -2.90 18.95 20.42
N MET A 203 -1.81 19.36 19.76
CA MET A 203 -1.27 18.70 18.58
C MET A 203 -1.05 17.20 18.83
N PHE A 204 -1.20 16.42 17.77
CA PHE A 204 -0.96 14.98 17.78
C PHE A 204 0.32 14.62 17.00
N LEU A 205 1.15 13.76 17.59
CA LEU A 205 2.37 13.22 17.00
C LEU A 205 2.31 11.69 16.96
N ASN A 206 2.33 11.12 15.76
CA ASN A 206 2.33 9.68 15.54
C ASN A 206 3.76 9.17 15.35
N LEU A 207 4.32 8.52 16.37
CA LEU A 207 5.62 7.86 16.31
C LEU A 207 5.53 6.38 15.91
N THR A 208 4.38 5.93 15.43
CA THR A 208 4.19 4.55 14.96
C THR A 208 4.24 4.49 13.43
N PRO A 209 4.42 3.30 12.82
CA PRO A 209 4.30 3.13 11.38
C PRO A 209 2.83 3.13 10.89
N HIS A 210 1.84 3.24 11.78
CA HIS A 210 0.42 3.10 11.43
C HIS A 210 -0.25 4.45 11.21
N ALA A 211 -0.54 4.78 9.96
CA ALA A 211 -1.24 6.00 9.58
C ALA A 211 -2.69 6.07 10.11
N LEU A 212 -3.31 4.93 10.42
CA LEU A 212 -4.68 4.86 10.92
C LEU A 212 -4.88 5.69 12.21
N PHE A 213 -3.86 5.77 13.08
CA PHE A 213 -3.96 6.53 14.31
C PHE A 213 -4.19 8.02 14.10
N CYS A 214 -3.77 8.56 12.95
CA CYS A 214 -4.03 9.95 12.59
C CYS A 214 -5.54 10.22 12.44
N CYS A 215 -6.34 9.21 12.08
CA CYS A 215 -7.78 9.35 11.96
C CYS A 215 -8.46 9.56 13.32
N PHE A 216 -7.93 8.99 14.41
CA PHE A 216 -8.53 9.14 15.75
C PHE A 216 -8.48 10.58 16.28
N PHE A 217 -7.63 11.41 15.68
CA PHE A 217 -7.41 12.81 16.06
C PHE A 217 -7.60 13.75 14.86
N ALA A 218 -8.54 13.42 13.96
CA ALA A 218 -8.74 14.14 12.69
C ALA A 218 -8.95 15.66 12.85
N ASP A 219 -9.55 16.09 13.97
CA ASP A 219 -9.84 17.50 14.25
C ASP A 219 -8.66 18.26 14.88
N ARG A 220 -7.50 17.60 15.04
CA ARG A 220 -6.32 18.17 15.71
C ARG A 220 -5.23 18.54 14.71
N PRO A 221 -4.43 19.58 14.99
CA PRO A 221 -3.22 19.80 14.22
C PRO A 221 -2.31 18.57 14.36
N GLY A 222 -1.79 18.09 13.24
CA GLY A 222 -0.84 16.98 13.18
C GLY A 222 0.55 17.48 12.81
N PHE A 223 1.57 16.69 13.15
CA PHE A 223 2.94 16.96 12.71
C PHE A 223 3.05 16.89 11.17
N ARG A 224 3.23 18.05 10.53
CA ARG A 224 3.31 18.18 9.06
C ARG A 224 4.76 18.42 8.61
N PRO A 225 5.16 17.94 7.42
CA PRO A 225 4.42 17.08 6.47
C PRO A 225 4.46 15.58 6.86
N MET A 226 5.01 15.27 8.05
CA MET A 226 5.38 13.92 8.47
C MET A 226 4.30 13.27 9.36
N TYR A 227 3.26 12.72 8.74
CA TYR A 227 2.12 12.13 9.47
C TYR A 227 2.38 10.71 10.01
N VAL A 228 3.47 10.06 9.59
CA VAL A 228 3.81 8.67 9.96
C VAL A 228 5.30 8.61 10.25
N ASN A 229 5.68 7.81 11.25
CA ASN A 229 7.06 7.63 11.62
C ASN A 229 7.79 6.69 10.65
N TRP A 230 8.46 7.30 9.67
CA TRP A 230 9.43 6.62 8.79
C TRP A 230 10.87 6.84 9.24
N LYS A 231 11.06 7.37 10.46
CA LYS A 231 12.36 7.75 11.03
C LYS A 231 13.15 8.62 10.04
N ASN A 232 14.48 8.56 10.16
CA ASN A 232 15.40 9.27 9.28
C ASN A 232 15.55 8.61 7.89
N GLY A 233 14.79 7.53 7.59
CA GLY A 233 14.89 6.80 6.32
C GLY A 233 14.30 7.56 5.12
N VAL A 234 13.31 8.44 5.37
CA VAL A 234 12.66 9.26 4.34
C VAL A 234 12.97 10.74 4.54
N TYR A 235 12.98 11.20 5.79
CA TYR A 235 13.26 12.58 6.17
C TYR A 235 14.49 12.59 7.09
N PRO A 236 15.67 12.97 6.61
CA PRO A 236 16.92 12.87 7.39
C PRO A 236 16.89 13.60 8.74
N ASP A 237 16.08 14.65 8.82
CA ASP A 237 15.86 15.54 9.96
C ASP A 237 14.63 15.14 10.80
N TYR A 238 14.03 13.96 10.57
CA TYR A 238 12.80 13.53 11.26
C TYR A 238 12.96 13.55 12.78
N ALA A 239 14.02 12.92 13.30
CA ALA A 239 14.24 12.82 14.74
C ALA A 239 14.43 14.20 15.41
N GLU A 240 15.15 15.10 14.73
CA GLU A 240 15.40 16.46 15.19
C GLU A 240 14.09 17.26 15.21
N LYS A 241 13.36 17.31 14.10
CA LYS A 241 12.09 18.03 14.00
C LYS A 241 11.01 17.46 14.93
N ALA A 242 10.96 16.14 15.12
CA ALA A 242 10.05 15.53 16.08
C ALA A 242 10.40 15.97 17.51
N SER A 243 11.69 16.01 17.86
CA SER A 243 12.16 16.46 19.17
C SER A 243 11.91 17.96 19.40
N GLU A 244 12.08 18.79 18.37
CA GLU A 244 11.69 20.21 18.39
C GLU A 244 10.20 20.38 18.62
N ALA A 245 9.38 19.67 17.85
CA ALA A 245 7.93 19.71 17.99
C ALA A 245 7.45 19.25 19.38
N VAL A 246 8.11 18.26 19.98
CA VAL A 246 7.82 17.84 21.36
C VAL A 246 8.17 18.93 22.37
N ARG A 247 9.32 19.60 22.22
CA ARG A 247 9.74 20.70 23.10
C ARG A 247 8.83 21.91 22.99
N GLU A 248 8.43 22.28 21.79
CA GLU A 248 7.64 23.48 21.50
C GLU A 248 6.15 23.29 21.84
N PHE A 249 5.53 22.23 21.32
CA PHE A 249 4.07 22.08 21.35
C PHE A 249 3.58 21.12 22.43
N ARG A 250 4.47 20.32 23.02
CA ARG A 250 4.13 19.27 24.00
C ARG A 250 2.88 18.46 23.56
N PRO A 251 2.94 17.80 22.38
CA PRO A 251 1.80 17.12 21.77
C PRO A 251 1.36 15.88 22.55
N LEU A 252 0.18 15.36 22.22
CA LEU A 252 -0.15 13.96 22.49
C LEU A 252 0.67 13.05 21.57
N ILE A 253 1.22 11.97 22.13
CA ILE A 253 2.11 11.08 21.38
C ILE A 253 1.53 9.68 21.31
N MET A 254 1.46 9.13 20.10
CA MET A 254 1.26 7.69 19.89
C MET A 254 2.63 7.04 19.64
N SER A 255 3.03 6.05 20.44
CA SER A 255 4.35 5.43 20.35
C SER A 255 4.32 3.94 20.69
N VAL A 256 5.41 3.23 20.42
CA VAL A 256 5.64 1.85 20.91
C VAL A 256 6.33 1.81 22.28
N ALA A 257 6.75 2.98 22.78
CA ALA A 257 7.33 3.14 24.10
C ALA A 257 6.32 3.83 25.04
N PRO A 258 6.17 3.39 26.29
CA PRO A 258 5.27 4.03 27.26
C PRO A 258 5.73 5.46 27.62
N GLU A 259 7.03 5.69 27.67
CA GLU A 259 7.66 7.00 27.84
C GLU A 259 8.47 7.34 26.58
N PRO A 260 7.85 7.89 25.52
CA PRO A 260 8.55 8.22 24.28
C PRO A 260 9.54 9.37 24.43
N PHE A 261 9.31 10.25 25.41
CA PHE A 261 10.19 11.35 25.80
C PHE A 261 10.12 11.52 27.31
N ARG A 262 11.19 12.05 27.91
CA ARG A 262 11.30 12.21 29.37
C ARG A 262 10.09 12.97 29.95
N GLY A 263 9.44 12.37 30.94
CA GLY A 263 8.30 12.95 31.66
C GLY A 263 6.94 12.73 30.99
N TYR A 264 6.90 12.13 29.80
CA TYR A 264 5.62 11.72 29.21
C TYR A 264 5.04 10.52 29.95
N CYS A 265 3.73 10.52 30.20
CA CYS A 265 3.04 9.44 30.91
C CYS A 265 1.98 8.79 30.00
N PRO A 266 1.90 7.45 29.93
CA PRO A 266 0.87 6.78 29.14
C PRO A 266 -0.52 6.92 29.81
N VAL A 267 -1.53 7.31 29.03
CA VAL A 267 -2.94 7.28 29.46
C VAL A 267 -3.65 5.99 29.08
N GLY A 268 -3.06 5.23 28.15
CA GLY A 268 -3.52 3.89 27.78
C GLY A 268 -2.57 3.20 26.80
N GLY A 269 -2.73 1.88 26.66
CA GLY A 269 -2.01 1.07 25.68
C GLY A 269 -2.88 0.02 25.01
N PHE A 270 -2.51 -0.37 23.79
CA PHE A 270 -3.24 -1.27 22.87
C PHE A 270 -2.27 -1.69 21.76
N PRO A 271 -2.17 -2.96 21.31
CA PRO A 271 -2.99 -4.15 21.54
C PRO A 271 -2.48 -5.00 22.72
N GLU A 272 -3.18 -6.09 23.05
CA GLU A 272 -2.72 -7.13 24.01
C GLU A 272 -1.64 -8.07 23.43
N SER A 273 -1.08 -7.75 22.26
CA SER A 273 -0.02 -8.50 21.60
C SER A 273 1.00 -7.57 20.92
N GLU A 274 2.24 -8.03 20.79
CA GLU A 274 3.33 -7.23 20.25
C GLU A 274 3.12 -6.85 18.77
N PRO A 275 3.46 -5.60 18.37
CA PRO A 275 3.95 -4.51 19.23
C PRO A 275 2.83 -3.79 20.00
N TYR A 276 3.09 -3.48 21.28
CA TYR A 276 2.22 -2.65 22.11
C TYR A 276 2.34 -1.17 21.71
N TYR A 277 1.21 -0.48 21.53
CA TYR A 277 1.18 0.97 21.34
C TYR A 277 0.68 1.66 22.59
N TYR A 278 1.16 2.88 22.81
CA TYR A 278 0.83 3.73 23.94
C TYR A 278 0.39 5.09 23.42
N LEU A 279 -0.65 5.61 24.05
CA LEU A 279 -1.05 7.01 23.93
C LEU A 279 -0.55 7.72 25.18
N SER A 280 0.36 8.68 25.03
CA SER A 280 1.01 9.37 26.13
C SER A 280 0.74 10.88 26.10
N ILE A 281 0.57 11.45 27.30
CA ILE A 281 0.41 12.88 27.55
C ILE A 281 1.73 13.47 28.04
N PRO A 282 2.01 14.76 27.76
CA PRO A 282 3.20 15.43 28.26
C PRO A 282 3.19 15.58 29.79
N PRO A 283 4.36 15.84 30.41
CA PRO A 283 4.41 16.21 31.82
C PRO A 283 3.63 17.50 32.08
N GLU A 284 3.04 17.58 33.27
CA GLU A 284 2.42 18.80 33.82
C GLU A 284 3.40 19.99 33.80
#